data_AF-A0A4Y8PQ22-F1
#
_entry.id   AF-A0A4Y8PQ22-F1
#
_cell.length_a   1.000
_cell.length_b   1.000
_cell.length_c   1.000
_cell.angle_alpha   90.00
_cell.angle_beta   90.00
_cell.angle_gamma   90.00
#
_symmetry.space_group_name_H-M   'P 1'
#
loop_
_entity.id
_entity.type
_entity.pdbx_description
1 polymer ?
#
loop_
_entity_poly.entity_id
_entity_poly.type
_entity_poly.pdbx_seq_one_letter_code
_entity_poly.pdbx_strand_id
1 'polypeptide(L)'
;MNRHDEEKKAMELAAVDIFLELHNLNYKRQMELLHMQERPDAVLRDTSGGLLGMEVTHLFYDNEEARQLMGNSRQVLPGSEQLEHFVQEINRRIRIKEEKLRDYSHDYPCALLIRNVSTMYGMSDVLRKKQLLHKPGGHFTHVWLLSRDFTPDWLLKNLYEVGP
;
A
#
# COMPACT_ATOMS: atom_id res chain seq x y z
N MET A 1 -2.57 -13.12 23.51
CA MET A 1 -2.39 -12.39 22.25
C MET A 1 -1.18 -11.50 22.45
N ASN A 2 -0.20 -11.53 21.53
CA ASN A 2 1.08 -10.86 21.76
C ASN A 2 0.96 -9.38 21.36
N ARG A 3 1.56 -8.46 22.12
CA ARG A 3 1.45 -7.00 21.89
C ARG A 3 1.84 -6.59 20.47
N HIS A 4 2.81 -7.28 19.88
CA HIS A 4 3.25 -7.08 18.50
C HIS A 4 2.16 -7.39 17.46
N ASP A 5 1.32 -8.40 17.70
CA ASP A 5 0.24 -8.76 16.78
C ASP A 5 -0.90 -7.74 16.81
N GLU A 6 -1.16 -7.17 17.99
CA GLU A 6 -2.15 -6.11 18.18
C GLU A 6 -1.71 -4.81 17.50
N GLU A 7 -0.45 -4.42 17.66
CA GLU A 7 0.14 -3.24 17.00
C GLU A 7 0.08 -3.40 15.48
N LYS A 8 0.46 -4.56 14.95
CA LYS A 8 0.38 -4.85 13.52
C LYS A 8 -1.05 -4.75 12.99
N LYS A 9 -2.02 -5.41 13.64
CA LYS A 9 -3.44 -5.35 13.25
C LYS A 9 -4.01 -3.94 13.32
N ALA A 10 -3.62 -3.15 14.32
CA ALA A 10 -4.02 -1.75 14.42
C ALA A 10 -3.48 -0.92 13.25
N MET A 11 -2.25 -1.18 12.81
CA MET A 11 -1.66 -0.51 11.65
C MET A 11 -2.34 -0.88 10.33
N GLU A 12 -2.77 -2.14 10.20
CA GLU A 12 -3.52 -2.64 9.05
C GLU A 12 -4.93 -2.04 9.00
N LEU A 13 -5.65 -2.08 10.13
CA LEU A 13 -6.97 -1.45 10.26
C LEU A 13 -6.92 0.04 9.92
N ALA A 14 -5.95 0.77 10.49
CA ALA A 14 -5.78 2.18 10.17
C ALA A 14 -5.51 2.44 8.68
N ALA A 15 -4.82 1.52 7.98
CA ALA A 15 -4.61 1.64 6.54
C ALA A 15 -5.92 1.40 5.77
N VAL A 16 -6.69 0.39 6.18
CA VAL A 16 -8.00 0.04 5.61
C VAL A 16 -9.00 1.19 5.78
N ASP A 17 -9.06 1.80 6.95
CA ASP A 17 -9.98 2.91 7.23
C ASP A 17 -9.71 4.10 6.31
N ILE A 18 -8.44 4.52 6.18
CA ILE A 18 -8.04 5.61 5.28
C ILE A 18 -8.34 5.22 3.82
N PHE A 19 -8.08 3.96 3.44
CA PHE A 19 -8.41 3.48 2.11
C PHE A 19 -9.91 3.60 1.83
N LEU A 20 -10.78 3.15 2.73
CA LEU A 20 -12.22 3.19 2.56
C LEU A 20 -12.75 4.62 2.47
N GLU A 21 -12.24 5.52 3.30
CA GLU A 21 -12.58 6.94 3.24
C GLU A 21 -12.25 7.52 1.86
N LEU A 22 -10.99 7.39 1.43
CA LEU A 22 -10.55 7.94 0.14
C LEU A 22 -11.23 7.25 -1.05
N HIS A 23 -11.39 5.92 -1.00
CA HIS A 23 -12.04 5.17 -2.06
C HIS A 23 -13.51 5.61 -2.22
N ASN A 24 -14.26 5.69 -1.12
CA ASN A 24 -15.68 6.03 -1.17
C ASN A 24 -15.96 7.49 -1.54
N LEU A 25 -14.99 8.37 -1.30
CA LEU A 25 -15.03 9.75 -1.79
C LEU A 25 -14.81 9.83 -3.30
N ASN A 26 -13.96 8.98 -3.87
CA ASN A 26 -13.52 9.07 -5.26
C ASN A 26 -14.26 8.13 -6.24
N TYR A 27 -14.89 7.07 -5.74
CA TYR A 27 -15.50 6.02 -6.56
C TYR A 27 -16.96 5.80 -6.20
N LYS A 28 -17.81 5.57 -7.22
CA LYS A 28 -19.25 5.36 -7.05
C LYS A 28 -19.58 4.05 -6.31
N ARG A 29 -18.77 3.02 -6.51
CA ARG A 29 -18.95 1.71 -5.87
C ARG A 29 -18.36 1.79 -4.46
N GLN A 30 -19.17 2.23 -3.51
CA GLN A 30 -18.73 2.35 -2.13
C GLN A 30 -18.47 0.96 -1.54
N MET A 31 -17.53 0.91 -0.60
CA MET A 31 -17.14 -0.28 0.13
C MET A 31 -17.22 -0.05 1.63
N GLU A 32 -17.44 -1.12 2.38
CA GLU A 32 -17.37 -1.15 3.83
C GLU A 32 -16.49 -2.30 4.31
N LEU A 33 -15.88 -2.14 5.48
CA LEU A 33 -15.17 -3.22 6.16
C LEU A 33 -16.18 -4.18 6.79
N LEU A 34 -16.12 -5.46 6.43
CA LEU A 34 -16.87 -6.49 7.15
C LEU A 34 -16.12 -6.93 8.41
N HIS A 35 -14.87 -7.36 8.24
CA HIS A 35 -14.02 -7.79 9.34
C HIS A 35 -12.55 -7.84 8.92
N MET A 36 -11.67 -7.73 9.92
CA MET A 36 -10.25 -8.05 9.79
C MET A 36 -10.04 -9.55 10.02
N GLN A 37 -9.09 -10.17 9.33
CA GLN A 37 -8.69 -11.55 9.57
C GLN A 37 -7.20 -11.75 9.26
N GLU A 38 -6.69 -12.99 9.35
CA GLU A 38 -5.26 -13.22 9.10
C GLU A 38 -4.91 -13.29 7.60
N ARG A 39 -5.84 -13.76 6.76
CA ARG A 39 -5.63 -14.00 5.33
C ARG A 39 -6.95 -13.94 4.56
N PRO A 40 -7.20 -12.94 3.70
CA PRO A 40 -6.44 -11.69 3.61
C PRO A 40 -6.57 -10.84 4.88
N ASP A 41 -5.77 -9.79 5.01
CA ASP A 41 -5.75 -8.94 6.22
C ASP A 41 -7.13 -8.30 6.51
N ALA A 42 -7.92 -7.98 5.47
CA ALA A 42 -9.29 -7.48 5.58
C ALA A 42 -10.24 -8.08 4.54
N VAL A 43 -11.52 -8.17 4.88
CA VAL A 43 -12.61 -8.50 3.93
C VAL A 43 -13.54 -7.30 3.82
N LEU A 44 -13.69 -6.81 2.59
CA LEU A 44 -14.54 -5.68 2.25
C LEU A 44 -15.79 -6.16 1.52
N ARG A 45 -16.87 -5.39 1.65
CA ARG A 45 -18.11 -5.58 0.89
C ARG A 45 -18.46 -4.31 0.16
N ASP A 46 -18.82 -4.44 -1.11
CA ASP A 46 -19.36 -3.32 -1.88
C ASP A 46 -20.89 -3.22 -1.80
N THR A 47 -21.45 -2.12 -2.29
CA THR A 47 -22.89 -1.86 -2.32
C THR A 47 -23.72 -2.85 -3.15
N SER A 48 -23.09 -3.66 -4.02
CA SER A 48 -23.76 -4.73 -4.76
C SER A 48 -23.72 -6.08 -4.04
N GLY A 49 -23.10 -6.14 -2.85
CA GLY A 49 -22.92 -7.37 -2.08
C GLY A 49 -21.69 -8.18 -2.49
N GLY A 50 -20.87 -7.68 -3.42
CA GLY A 50 -19.61 -8.31 -3.82
C GLY A 50 -18.58 -8.24 -2.70
N LEU A 51 -17.85 -9.34 -2.50
CA LEU A 51 -16.75 -9.42 -1.54
C LEU A 51 -15.41 -9.16 -2.21
N LEU A 52 -14.54 -8.45 -1.51
CA LEU A 52 -13.17 -8.19 -1.92
C LEU A 52 -12.23 -8.42 -0.73
N GLY A 53 -11.29 -9.33 -0.90
CA GLY A 53 -10.17 -9.49 0.01
C GLY A 53 -9.17 -8.35 -0.13
N MET A 54 -8.60 -7.86 0.96
CA MET A 54 -7.56 -6.85 0.92
C MET A 54 -6.34 -7.28 1.73
N GLU A 55 -5.22 -7.46 1.03
CA GLU A 55 -3.90 -7.62 1.63
C GLU A 55 -3.31 -6.24 1.89
N VAL A 56 -2.71 -6.04 3.06
CA VAL A 56 -2.06 -4.79 3.45
C VAL A 56 -0.57 -5.01 3.59
N THR A 57 0.21 -4.05 3.10
CA THR A 57 1.64 -3.99 3.39
C THR A 57 2.08 -2.55 3.60
N HIS A 58 2.95 -2.36 4.60
CA HIS A 58 3.51 -1.05 4.91
C HIS A 58 4.94 -0.96 4.40
N LEU A 59 5.23 0.14 3.70
CA LEU A 59 6.58 0.50 3.28
C LEU A 59 7.18 1.43 4.32
N PHE A 60 8.02 0.85 5.16
CA PHE A 60 8.91 1.57 6.05
C PHE A 60 10.27 1.70 5.36
N TYR A 61 10.84 2.89 5.31
CA TYR A 61 12.23 3.05 4.89
C TYR A 61 13.15 3.01 6.11
N ASP A 62 13.07 1.89 6.85
CA ASP A 62 13.68 1.76 8.18
C ASP A 62 15.12 1.22 8.08
N ASN A 63 16.08 2.15 8.02
CA ASN A 63 17.47 2.10 8.53
C ASN A 63 18.34 3.22 7.93
N GLU A 64 18.03 3.68 6.72
CA GLU A 64 18.74 4.79 6.07
C GLU A 64 18.10 6.15 6.40
N GLU A 65 16.79 6.21 6.65
CA GLU A 65 16.06 7.42 7.11
C GLU A 65 16.56 7.92 8.45
N ALA A 66 16.82 7.02 9.39
CA ALA A 66 17.42 7.35 10.68
C ALA A 66 18.87 7.83 10.55
N ARG A 67 19.67 7.27 9.65
CA ARG A 67 21.09 7.65 9.45
C ARG A 67 21.23 8.99 8.74
N GLN A 68 20.39 9.30 7.75
CA GLN A 68 20.40 10.59 7.05
C GLN A 68 19.87 11.74 7.93
N LEU A 69 18.89 11.48 8.81
CA LEU A 69 18.38 12.49 9.76
C LEU A 69 19.36 12.80 10.91
N MET A 70 20.18 11.84 11.36
CA MET A 70 21.14 12.03 12.46
C MET A 70 22.52 12.56 12.03
N GLY A 71 22.85 12.52 10.74
CA GLY A 71 24.16 12.91 10.21
C GLY A 71 24.15 14.26 9.50
N ASN A 72 24.20 15.36 10.26
CA ASN A 72 24.42 16.74 9.79
C ASN A 72 23.47 17.28 8.70
N SER A 73 22.55 18.15 9.15
CA SER A 73 21.85 19.26 8.47
C SER A 73 22.33 19.74 7.08
N ARG A 74 22.30 18.86 6.09
CA ARG A 74 22.08 19.21 4.68
C ARG A 74 21.00 18.27 4.19
N GLN A 75 19.85 18.82 3.84
CA GLN A 75 18.86 18.12 3.02
C GLN A 75 19.56 17.73 1.71
N VAL A 76 20.19 16.56 1.69
CA VAL A 76 20.59 15.90 0.47
C VAL A 76 19.28 15.42 -0.11
N LEU A 77 18.80 16.09 -1.16
CA LEU A 77 17.71 15.57 -1.97
C LEU A 77 18.07 14.12 -2.31
N PRO A 78 17.22 13.14 -1.98
CA PRO A 78 17.54 11.75 -2.24
C PRO A 78 17.87 11.59 -3.72
N GLY A 79 19.03 11.02 -4.03
CA GLY A 79 19.48 10.83 -5.41
C GLY A 79 18.51 9.94 -6.18
N SER A 80 18.49 10.07 -7.51
CA SER A 80 17.62 9.26 -8.38
C SER A 80 17.76 7.75 -8.15
N GLU A 81 18.96 7.29 -7.78
CA GLU A 81 19.24 5.89 -7.45
C GLU A 81 18.47 5.42 -6.21
N GLN A 82 18.33 6.26 -5.19
CA GLN A 82 17.64 5.90 -3.95
C GLN A 82 16.12 5.80 -4.17
N LEU A 83 15.55 6.64 -5.03
CA LEU A 83 14.16 6.51 -5.47
C LEU A 83 13.94 5.22 -6.26
N GLU A 84 14.89 4.84 -7.11
CA GLU A 84 14.79 3.56 -7.85
C GLU A 84 14.84 2.37 -6.90
N HIS A 85 15.71 2.40 -5.89
CA HIS A 85 15.70 1.40 -4.81
C HIS A 85 14.36 1.35 -4.06
N PHE A 86 13.75 2.50 -3.78
CA PHE A 86 12.43 2.56 -3.15
C PHE A 86 11.35 1.91 -4.03
N VAL A 87 11.36 2.17 -5.34
CA VAL A 87 10.47 1.53 -6.30
C VAL A 87 10.74 0.02 -6.42
N GLN A 88 12.00 -0.42 -6.32
CA GLN A 88 12.31 -1.84 -6.25
C GLN A 88 11.77 -2.51 -4.99
N GLU A 89 11.74 -1.81 -3.86
CA GLU A 89 11.12 -2.32 -2.65
C GLU A 89 9.60 -2.46 -2.80
N ILE A 90 8.92 -1.50 -3.45
CA ILE A 90 7.51 -1.64 -3.84
C ILE A 90 7.32 -2.94 -4.64
N ASN A 91 8.12 -3.13 -5.70
CA ASN A 91 8.05 -4.32 -6.56
C ASN A 91 8.28 -5.61 -5.77
N ARG A 92 9.26 -5.62 -4.86
CA ARG A 92 9.55 -6.76 -4.00
C ARG A 92 8.33 -7.11 -3.13
N ARG A 93 7.69 -6.12 -2.51
CA ARG A 93 6.50 -6.34 -1.66
C ARG A 93 5.33 -6.92 -2.45
N ILE A 94 5.08 -6.41 -3.65
CA ILE A 94 4.06 -6.94 -4.56
C ILE A 94 4.31 -8.44 -4.80
N ARG A 95 5.51 -8.81 -5.25
CA ARG A 95 5.86 -10.21 -5.54
C ARG A 95 5.71 -11.14 -4.33
N ILE A 96 6.20 -10.72 -3.16
CA ILE A 96 6.07 -11.49 -1.92
C ILE A 96 4.61 -11.73 -1.56
N LYS A 97 3.75 -10.72 -1.73
CA LYS A 97 2.31 -10.85 -1.43
C LYS A 97 1.58 -11.69 -2.48
N GLU A 98 1.96 -11.59 -3.77
CA GLU A 98 1.44 -12.47 -4.82
C GLU A 98 1.80 -13.94 -4.60
N GLU A 99 3.06 -14.21 -4.22
CA GLU A 99 3.51 -15.55 -3.84
C GLU A 99 2.68 -16.12 -2.70
N LYS A 100 2.46 -15.34 -1.64
CA LYS A 100 1.61 -15.77 -0.52
C LYS A 100 0.18 -16.04 -0.95
N LEU A 101 -0.39 -15.17 -1.79
CA LEU A 101 -1.79 -15.30 -2.22
C LEU A 101 -2.01 -16.57 -3.06
N ARG A 102 -1.04 -16.99 -3.88
CA ARG A 102 -1.13 -18.23 -4.66
C ARG A 102 -1.35 -19.48 -3.80
N ASP A 103 -0.86 -19.47 -2.56
CA ASP A 103 -0.96 -20.61 -1.66
C ASP A 103 -2.31 -20.67 -0.91
N TYR A 104 -3.21 -19.71 -1.13
CA TYR A 104 -4.50 -19.61 -0.43
C TYR A 104 -5.68 -19.82 -1.39
N SER A 105 -6.63 -20.66 -0.98
CA SER A 105 -7.95 -20.71 -1.61
C SER A 105 -8.85 -19.68 -0.93
N HIS A 106 -9.40 -18.76 -1.70
CA HIS A 106 -10.36 -17.76 -1.24
C HIS A 106 -11.51 -17.65 -2.24
N ASP A 107 -12.74 -17.50 -1.73
CA ASP A 107 -13.97 -17.50 -2.55
C ASP A 107 -14.25 -16.18 -3.27
N TYR A 108 -13.35 -15.19 -3.10
CA TYR A 108 -13.51 -13.84 -3.62
C TYR A 108 -12.19 -13.31 -4.19
N PRO A 109 -12.23 -12.32 -5.10
CA PRO A 109 -11.03 -11.65 -5.58
C PRO A 109 -10.29 -10.93 -4.44
N CYS A 110 -8.99 -10.71 -4.62
CA CYS A 110 -8.17 -9.94 -3.69
C CYS A 110 -7.60 -8.68 -4.35
N ALA A 111 -7.39 -7.64 -3.56
CA ALA A 111 -6.62 -6.44 -3.90
C ALA A 111 -5.45 -6.28 -2.91
N LEU A 112 -4.44 -5.53 -3.32
CA LEU A 112 -3.29 -5.20 -2.48
C LEU A 112 -3.32 -3.70 -2.15
N LEU A 113 -3.22 -3.36 -0.88
CA LEU A 113 -3.03 -2.01 -0.37
C LEU A 113 -1.61 -1.85 0.15
N ILE A 114 -0.85 -1.00 -0.52
CA ILE A 114 0.50 -0.62 -0.13
C ILE A 114 0.42 0.74 0.57
N ARG A 115 0.64 0.77 1.88
CA ARG A 115 0.72 2.01 2.65
C ARG A 115 2.16 2.48 2.74
N ASN A 116 2.47 3.58 2.08
CA ASN A 116 3.73 4.27 2.23
C ASN A 116 3.73 5.11 3.50
N VAL A 117 4.66 4.82 4.41
CA VAL A 117 4.89 5.61 5.62
C VAL A 117 6.26 6.29 5.61
N SER A 118 7.00 6.24 4.50
CA SER A 118 8.25 6.98 4.33
C SER A 118 8.00 8.48 4.38
N THR A 119 8.94 9.19 4.99
CA THR A 119 8.98 10.66 5.02
C THR A 119 9.85 11.25 3.91
N MET A 120 10.61 10.42 3.21
CA MET A 120 11.49 10.83 2.10
C MET A 120 10.82 10.81 0.72
N TYR A 121 9.93 9.87 0.48
CA TYR A 121 9.32 9.67 -0.83
C TYR A 121 7.81 9.72 -0.73
N GLY A 122 7.20 10.54 -1.58
CA GLY A 122 5.77 10.71 -1.66
C GLY A 122 5.10 9.96 -2.80
N MET A 123 3.82 10.22 -2.98
CA MET A 123 3.01 9.72 -4.09
C MET A 123 3.62 10.14 -5.44
N SER A 124 3.94 11.42 -5.58
CA SER A 124 4.48 12.03 -6.79
C SER A 124 5.84 11.43 -7.20
N ASP A 125 6.67 11.04 -6.23
CA ASP A 125 7.93 10.36 -6.48
C ASP A 125 7.73 8.99 -7.15
N VAL A 126 6.83 8.18 -6.59
CA VAL A 126 6.51 6.85 -7.13
C VAL A 126 5.89 6.97 -8.51
N LEU A 127 4.95 7.90 -8.70
CA LEU A 127 4.27 8.08 -9.99
C LEU A 127 5.22 8.56 -11.10
N ARG A 128 6.24 9.37 -10.78
CA ARG A 128 7.29 9.77 -11.76
C ARG A 128 8.10 8.59 -12.28
N LYS A 129 8.14 7.49 -11.53
CA LYS A 129 8.85 6.26 -11.88
C LYS A 129 7.89 5.09 -12.14
N LYS A 130 6.61 5.36 -12.46
CA LYS A 130 5.57 4.35 -12.70
C LYS A 130 5.99 3.28 -13.72
N GLN A 131 6.77 3.64 -14.73
CA GLN A 131 7.32 2.73 -15.74
C GLN A 131 8.27 1.65 -15.18
N LEU A 132 8.83 1.87 -13.98
CA LEU A 132 9.69 0.91 -13.29
C LEU A 132 8.90 -0.04 -12.36
N LEU A 133 7.59 0.21 -12.18
CA LEU A 133 6.75 -0.66 -11.38
C LEU A 133 6.47 -1.98 -12.10
N HIS A 134 6.61 -3.06 -11.37
CA HIS A 134 6.36 -4.41 -11.84
C HIS A 134 4.86 -4.64 -12.01
N LYS A 135 4.42 -4.84 -13.25
CA LYS A 135 3.02 -5.24 -13.50
C LYS A 135 2.68 -6.51 -12.71
N PRO A 136 1.59 -6.53 -11.92
CA PRO A 136 1.19 -7.69 -11.15
C PRO A 136 0.93 -8.87 -12.09
N GLY A 137 1.19 -10.09 -11.62
CA GLY A 137 0.96 -11.34 -12.35
C GLY A 137 -0.52 -11.71 -12.53
N GLY A 138 -1.45 -10.81 -12.19
CA GLY A 138 -2.90 -11.04 -12.27
C GLY A 138 -3.52 -11.67 -11.02
N HIS A 139 -2.75 -11.82 -9.94
CA HIS A 139 -3.25 -12.39 -8.68
C HIS A 139 -4.10 -11.39 -7.88
N PHE A 140 -3.77 -10.10 -7.98
CA PHE A 140 -4.57 -9.01 -7.41
C PHE A 140 -5.38 -8.34 -8.51
N THR A 141 -6.65 -8.07 -8.22
CA THR A 141 -7.53 -7.28 -9.09
C THR A 141 -7.05 -5.83 -9.20
N HIS A 142 -6.53 -5.28 -8.11
CA HIS A 142 -6.04 -3.91 -8.02
C HIS A 142 -4.83 -3.86 -7.08
N VAL A 143 -3.90 -2.95 -7.35
CA VAL A 143 -2.82 -2.61 -6.42
C VAL A 143 -2.89 -1.12 -6.14
N TRP A 144 -3.26 -0.80 -4.92
CA TRP A 144 -3.44 0.55 -4.43
C TRP A 144 -2.19 1.03 -3.70
N LEU A 145 -1.76 2.24 -3.99
CA LEU A 145 -0.79 2.97 -3.19
C LEU A 145 -1.52 4.02 -2.37
N LEU A 146 -1.32 3.95 -1.05
CA LEU A 146 -1.72 4.96 -0.09
C LEU A 146 -0.46 5.70 0.37
N SER A 147 -0.32 6.97 0.02
CA SER A 147 0.90 7.75 0.26
C SER A 147 0.56 9.22 0.52
N ARG A 148 1.55 10.02 0.89
CA ARG A 148 1.45 11.49 1.05
C ARG A 148 2.42 12.17 0.10
N ASP A 149 2.29 13.48 -0.14
CA ASP A 149 3.29 14.28 -0.86
C ASP A 149 3.89 15.35 0.07
N PHE A 150 4.51 14.90 1.16
CA PHE A 150 5.04 15.76 2.24
C PHE A 150 4.00 16.71 2.88
N THR A 151 2.71 16.47 2.60
CA THR A 151 1.55 17.11 3.22
C THR A 151 0.91 16.14 4.23
N PRO A 152 0.05 16.62 5.15
CA PRO A 152 -0.68 15.74 6.05
C PRO A 152 -1.74 14.87 5.32
N ASP A 153 -2.14 15.28 4.13
CA ASP A 153 -3.24 14.67 3.39
C ASP A 153 -2.82 13.35 2.73
N TRP A 154 -3.63 12.32 2.95
CA TRP A 154 -3.45 11.03 2.30
C TRP A 154 -3.96 11.07 0.86
N LEU A 155 -3.21 10.42 -0.03
CA LEU A 155 -3.51 10.24 -1.43
C LEU A 155 -3.64 8.74 -1.72
N LEU A 156 -4.67 8.38 -2.48
CA LEU A 156 -4.91 7.01 -2.93
C LEU A 156 -4.82 6.93 -4.45
N LYS A 157 -4.01 6.01 -4.97
CA LYS A 157 -3.90 5.75 -6.41
C LYS A 157 -3.81 4.28 -6.72
N ASN A 158 -4.55 3.84 -7.75
CA ASN A 158 -4.33 2.54 -8.36
C ASN A 158 -3.07 2.61 -9.25
N LEU A 159 -2.09 1.78 -8.95
CA LEU A 159 -0.80 1.79 -9.63
C LEU A 159 -0.86 1.27 -11.07
N TYR A 160 -1.88 0.48 -11.43
CA TYR A 160 -1.95 -0.17 -12.74
C TYR A 160 -3.18 0.22 -13.55
N GLU A 161 -4.02 1.11 -13.03
CA GLU A 161 -5.03 1.78 -13.84
C GLU A 161 -4.33 2.71 -14.84
N VAL A 162 -4.73 2.60 -16.10
CA VAL A 162 -4.40 3.59 -17.11
C VAL A 162 -5.24 4.81 -16.75
N GLY A 163 -4.60 5.97 -16.57
CA GLY A 163 -5.35 7.20 -16.36
C GLY A 163 -6.33 7.44 -17.52
N PRO A 164 -7.35 8.30 -17.34
CA PRO A 164 -8.25 8.68 -18.44
C PRO A 164 -7.48 9.19 -19.66
#